data_AF-A0A1B6CWJ6-F1
#
_entry.id   AF-A0A1B6CWJ6-F1
#
_cell.length_a   1.000
_cell.length_b   1.000
_cell.length_c   1.000
_cell.angle_alpha   90.00
_cell.angle_beta   90.00
_cell.angle_gamma   90.00
#
_symmetry.space_group_name_H-M   'P 1'
#
loop_
_entity.id
_entity.type
_entity.pdbx_description
1 polymer ?
#
loop_
_entity_poly.entity_id
_entity_poly.type
_entity_poly.pdbx_seq_one_letter_code
_entity_poly.pdbx_strand_id
1 'polypeptide(L)'
;MLEGGEDPIYIARRLVVCASEDIGIEDDNALPMAVSAMQACKLIGMPECGLFLAHVATYLARAPKSREVYNALTKSKLFLQQQKGSLPPVPLHLRNAPTKLMKDLVGALRK
;
A
#
# COMPACT_ATOMS: atom_id res chain seq x y z
N MET A 1 -7.03 1.43 24.10
CA MET A 1 -7.74 0.99 22.88
C MET A 1 -8.85 0.02 23.25
N LEU A 2 -8.59 -1.28 23.47
CA LEU A 2 -9.63 -2.27 23.83
C LEU A 2 -10.38 -1.94 25.13
N GLU A 3 -9.67 -1.73 26.25
CA GLU A 3 -10.30 -1.32 27.52
C GLU A 3 -11.01 0.04 27.44
N GLY A 4 -10.68 0.85 26.43
CA GLY A 4 -11.34 2.12 26.14
C GLY A 4 -12.62 1.98 25.31
N GLY A 5 -13.04 0.76 24.97
CA GLY A 5 -14.25 0.49 24.19
C GLY A 5 -14.08 0.65 22.68
N GLU A 6 -12.85 0.73 22.16
CA GLU A 6 -12.62 0.79 20.72
C GLU A 6 -12.94 -0.55 20.04
N ASP A 7 -13.52 -0.47 18.84
CA ASP A 7 -13.75 -1.63 17.98
C ASP A 7 -12.41 -2.34 17.64
N PRO A 8 -12.25 -3.65 17.95
CA PRO A 8 -11.05 -4.40 17.60
C PRO A 8 -10.71 -4.35 16.11
N ILE A 9 -11.71 -4.26 15.23
CA ILE A 9 -11.46 -4.14 13.78
C ILE A 9 -10.86 -2.78 13.44
N TYR A 10 -11.18 -1.72 14.19
CA TYR A 10 -10.51 -0.43 14.05
C TYR A 10 -9.01 -0.55 14.37
N ILE A 11 -8.67 -1.21 15.47
CA ILE A 11 -7.26 -1.44 15.85
C ILE A 11 -6.55 -2.28 14.78
N ALA A 12 -7.18 -3.37 14.31
CA ALA A 12 -6.62 -4.22 13.27
C ALA A 12 -6.35 -3.46 11.95
N ARG A 13 -7.27 -2.57 11.54
CA ARG A 13 -7.05 -1.70 10.36
C ARG A 13 -5.80 -0.83 10.51
N ARG A 14 -5.56 -0.28 11.70
CA ARG A 14 -4.36 0.54 11.97
C ARG A 14 -3.08 -0.30 11.88
N LEU A 15 -3.12 -1.56 12.35
CA LEU A 15 -1.99 -2.48 12.23
C LEU A 15 -1.71 -2.88 10.78
N VAL A 16 -2.75 -3.10 9.95
CA VAL A 16 -2.59 -3.35 8.51
C VAL A 16 -1.91 -2.17 7.80
N VAL A 17 -2.28 -0.93 8.15
CA VAL A 17 -1.60 0.26 7.61
C VAL A 17 -0.15 0.31 8.06
N CYS A 18 0.12 0.10 9.35
CA CYS A 18 1.48 0.10 9.90
C CYS A 18 2.37 -0.93 9.20
N ALA A 19 1.85 -2.14 8.92
CA ALA A 19 2.58 -3.17 8.17
C ALA A 19 3.09 -2.67 6.81
N SER A 20 2.27 -1.95 6.04
CA SER A 20 2.71 -1.41 4.75
C SER A 20 3.51 -0.11 4.84
N GLU A 21 3.21 0.72 5.84
CA GLU A 21 3.79 2.06 5.99
C GLU A 21 5.18 2.05 6.63
N ASP A 22 5.35 1.28 7.71
CA ASP A 22 6.53 1.34 8.58
C ASP A 22 7.43 0.09 8.47
N ILE A 23 6.92 -1.01 7.90
CA ILE A 23 7.71 -2.23 7.64
C ILE A 23 7.96 -2.36 6.13
N GLY A 24 6.89 -2.34 5.33
CA GLY A 24 6.99 -2.34 3.86
C GLY A 24 7.65 -3.61 3.32
N ILE A 25 8.59 -3.45 2.39
CA ILE A 25 9.28 -4.55 1.69
C ILE A 25 10.44 -5.16 2.47
N GLU A 26 10.76 -4.65 3.66
CA GLU A 26 11.81 -5.26 4.49
C GLU A 26 11.34 -6.57 5.13
N ASP A 27 10.03 -6.78 5.21
CA ASP A 27 9.43 -8.03 5.65
C ASP A 27 8.07 -8.24 4.98
N ASP A 28 8.09 -9.01 3.90
CA ASP A 28 6.91 -9.32 3.09
C ASP A 28 5.80 -10.07 3.85
N ASN A 29 6.09 -10.64 5.03
CA ASN A 29 5.09 -11.33 5.85
C ASN A 29 4.25 -10.39 6.72
N ALA A 30 4.71 -9.15 6.96
CA ALA A 30 4.04 -8.22 7.87
C ALA A 30 2.61 -7.88 7.44
N LEU A 31 2.41 -7.56 6.15
CA LEU A 31 1.09 -7.21 5.62
C LEU A 31 0.14 -8.41 5.62
N PRO A 32 0.49 -9.59 5.07
CA PRO A 32 -0.34 -10.79 5.18
C PRO A 32 -0.70 -11.13 6.62
N MET A 33 0.25 -11.09 7.56
CA MET A 33 0.00 -11.41 8.96
C MET A 33 -1.01 -10.43 9.60
N ALA A 34 -0.85 -9.13 9.37
CA ALA A 34 -1.80 -8.12 9.86
C ALA A 34 -3.20 -8.29 9.26
N VAL A 35 -3.29 -8.64 7.96
CA VAL A 35 -4.57 -8.94 7.30
C VAL A 35 -5.22 -10.20 7.88
N SER A 36 -4.44 -11.25 8.12
CA SER A 36 -4.92 -12.48 8.76
C SER A 36 -5.41 -12.21 10.19
N ALA A 37 -4.71 -11.41 10.98
CA ALA A 37 -5.18 -11.03 12.31
C ALA A 37 -6.49 -10.22 12.26
N MET A 38 -6.62 -9.29 11.31
CA MET A 38 -7.89 -8.58 11.10
C MET A 38 -9.04 -9.54 10.73
N GLN A 39 -8.79 -10.52 9.86
CA GLN A 39 -9.78 -11.53 9.50
C GLN A 39 -10.15 -12.40 10.71
N ALA A 40 -9.16 -12.86 11.49
CA ALA A 40 -9.39 -13.60 12.72
C ALA A 40 -10.26 -12.80 13.70
N CYS A 41 -10.00 -11.50 13.85
CA CYS A 41 -10.84 -10.63 14.68
C CYS A 41 -12.30 -10.58 14.21
N LYS A 42 -12.57 -10.56 12.90
CA LYS A 42 -13.93 -10.56 12.35
C LYS A 42 -14.64 -11.90 12.55
N LEU A 43 -13.89 -13.00 12.41
CA LEU A 43 -14.46 -14.35 12.45
C LEU A 43 -14.71 -14.84 13.87
N ILE A 44 -13.84 -14.49 14.81
CA ILE A 44 -13.87 -15.02 16.18
C ILE A 44 -14.51 -14.01 17.15
N GLY A 45 -14.18 -12.72 17.03
CA GLY A 45 -14.69 -11.69 17.93
C GLY A 45 -13.96 -11.59 19.28
N MET A 46 -14.52 -10.78 20.17
CA MET A 46 -13.99 -10.59 21.54
C MET A 46 -14.45 -11.73 22.46
N PRO A 47 -13.63 -12.13 23.45
CA PRO A 47 -12.37 -11.49 23.88
C PRO A 47 -11.10 -11.87 23.08
N GLU A 48 -11.14 -12.93 22.26
CA GLU A 48 -9.95 -13.52 21.62
C GLU A 48 -9.22 -12.56 20.67
N CYS A 49 -9.93 -11.60 20.08
CA CYS A 49 -9.33 -10.50 19.31
C CYS A 49 -8.13 -9.86 20.02
N GLY A 50 -8.18 -9.70 21.35
CA GLY A 50 -7.10 -9.10 22.12
C GLY A 50 -5.77 -9.84 21.92
N LEU A 51 -5.80 -11.17 21.83
CA LEU A 51 -4.61 -11.98 21.59
C LEU A 51 -4.07 -11.81 20.17
N PHE A 52 -4.94 -11.78 19.16
CA PHE A 52 -4.53 -11.62 17.75
C PHE A 52 -3.90 -10.24 17.52
N LEU A 53 -4.51 -9.20 18.10
CA LEU A 53 -3.99 -7.83 18.04
C LEU A 53 -2.66 -7.69 18.76
N ALA A 54 -2.52 -8.27 19.95
CA ALA A 54 -1.27 -8.25 20.71
C ALA A 54 -0.14 -8.98 19.97
N HIS A 55 -0.45 -10.12 19.35
CA HIS A 55 0.50 -10.90 18.57
C HIS A 55 1.03 -10.07 17.38
N VAL A 56 0.14 -9.55 16.53
CA VAL A 56 0.56 -8.74 15.38
C VAL A 56 1.25 -7.44 15.81
N ALA A 57 0.76 -6.75 16.84
CA ALA A 57 1.42 -5.53 17.33
C ALA A 57 2.85 -5.80 17.78
N THR A 58 3.08 -6.91 18.49
CA THR A 58 4.42 -7.32 18.95
C THR A 58 5.32 -7.70 17.77
N TYR A 59 4.77 -8.43 16.79
CA TYR A 59 5.47 -8.77 15.56
C TYR A 59 5.94 -7.52 14.81
N LEU A 60 5.01 -6.61 14.51
CA LEU A 60 5.30 -5.37 13.80
C LEU A 60 6.28 -4.48 14.56
N ALA A 61 6.21 -4.44 15.89
CA ALA A 61 7.16 -3.70 16.72
C ALA A 61 8.61 -4.21 16.55
N ARG A 62 8.79 -5.54 16.41
CA ARG A 62 10.10 -6.19 16.27
C ARG A 62 10.62 -6.30 14.83
N ALA A 63 9.74 -6.19 13.84
CA ALA A 63 10.12 -6.27 12.42
C ALA A 63 11.12 -5.17 12.03
N PRO A 64 12.00 -5.40 11.03
CA PRO A 64 12.77 -4.34 10.40
C PRO A 64 11.86 -3.20 9.92
N LYS A 65 12.35 -1.96 9.99
CA LYS A 65 11.54 -0.77 9.67
C LYS A 65 12.02 -0.11 8.39
N SER A 66 11.09 0.11 7.46
CA SER A 66 11.33 0.91 6.26
C SER A 66 10.06 1.63 5.85
N ARG A 67 10.22 2.90 5.50
CA ARG A 67 9.16 3.74 4.93
C ARG A 67 9.40 4.00 3.44
N GLU A 68 10.26 3.24 2.78
CA GLU A 68 10.67 3.50 1.39
C GLU A 68 9.47 3.52 0.43
N VAL A 69 8.63 2.48 0.47
CA VAL A 69 7.45 2.36 -0.40
C VAL A 69 6.46 3.50 -0.14
N TYR A 70 6.19 3.80 1.13
CA TYR A 70 5.32 4.92 1.51
C TYR A 70 5.84 6.25 0.98
N ASN A 71 7.15 6.50 1.13
CA ASN A 71 7.79 7.72 0.68
C ASN A 71 7.81 7.82 -0.85
N ALA A 72 8.09 6.73 -1.56
CA ALA A 72 8.08 6.67 -3.02
C ALA A 72 6.69 6.97 -3.59
N LEU A 73 5.64 6.38 -3.01
CA LEU A 73 4.25 6.67 -3.40
C LEU A 73 3.88 8.13 -3.12
N THR A 74 4.25 8.64 -1.94
CA THR A 74 3.98 10.03 -1.55
C THR A 74 4.66 11.02 -2.50
N LYS A 75 5.95 10.81 -2.80
CA LYS A 75 6.71 11.63 -3.76
C LYS A 75 6.07 11.61 -5.15
N SER A 76 5.63 10.43 -5.61
CA SER A 76 4.97 10.29 -6.92
C SER A 76 3.64 11.06 -6.98
N LYS A 77 2.84 11.00 -5.92
CA LYS A 77 1.59 11.77 -5.81
C LYS A 77 1.85 13.28 -5.79
N LEU A 78 2.83 13.73 -5.01
CA LEU A 78 3.21 15.14 -4.94
C LEU A 78 3.71 15.66 -6.28
N PHE A 79 4.55 14.89 -6.98
CA PHE A 79 5.02 15.25 -8.31
C PHE A 79 3.88 15.53 -9.27
N LEU A 80 2.84 14.67 -9.30
CA LEU A 80 1.66 14.85 -10.14
C LEU A 80 0.84 16.08 -9.75
N GLN A 81 0.66 16.33 -8.45
CA GLN A 81 -0.09 17.48 -7.96
C GLN A 81 0.58 18.83 -8.27
N GLN A 82 1.91 18.84 -8.37
CA GLN A 82 2.69 20.06 -8.65
C GLN A 82 2.79 20.37 -10.15
N GLN A 83 2.44 19.44 -11.04
CA GLN A 83 2.45 19.69 -12.48
C GLN A 83 1.39 20.73 -12.86
N LYS A 84 1.78 21.68 -13.71
CA LYS A 84 0.88 22.66 -14.33
C LYS A 84 0.71 22.30 -15.80
N GLY A 85 -0.52 22.37 -16.30
CA GLY A 85 -0.86 22.01 -17.68
C GLY A 85 -1.12 20.51 -17.87
N SER A 86 -1.18 20.07 -19.12
CA SER A 86 -1.45 18.66 -19.44
C SER A 86 -0.24 17.78 -19.10
N LEU A 87 -0.49 16.64 -18.48
CA LEU A 87 0.54 15.62 -18.27
C LEU A 87 1.04 15.08 -19.62
N PRO A 88 2.32 14.68 -19.73
CA PRO A 88 2.82 14.02 -20.92
C PRO A 88 2.03 12.73 -21.17
N PRO A 89 1.67 12.44 -22.43
CA PRO A 89 0.90 11.25 -22.73
C PRO A 89 1.76 10.00 -22.49
N VAL A 90 1.10 8.87 -22.23
CA VAL A 90 1.78 7.56 -22.08
C VAL A 90 2.65 7.28 -23.32
N PRO A 91 3.94 6.90 -23.15
CA PRO A 91 4.80 6.53 -24.27
C PRO A 91 4.16 5.45 -25.14
N LEU A 92 4.28 5.59 -26.47
CA LEU A 92 3.54 4.75 -27.42
C LEU A 92 3.85 3.26 -27.33
N HIS A 93 5.07 2.88 -26.95
CA HIS A 93 5.47 1.48 -26.73
C HIS A 93 4.92 0.88 -25.42
N LEU A 94 4.40 1.72 -24.51
CA LEU A 94 3.73 1.32 -23.27
C LEU A 94 2.20 1.40 -23.37
N ARG A 95 1.64 1.92 -24.48
CA ARG A 95 0.18 1.99 -24.66
C ARG A 95 -0.39 0.60 -24.97
N ASN A 96 -1.60 0.35 -24.47
CA ASN A 96 -2.34 -0.85 -24.83
C ASN A 96 -2.72 -0.82 -26.33
N ALA A 97 -2.37 -1.87 -27.08
CA ALA A 97 -2.64 -2.06 -28.50
C ALA A 97 -2.39 -0.82 -29.40
N PRO A 98 -1.12 -0.43 -29.66
CA PRO A 98 -0.81 0.72 -30.51
C PRO A 98 -1.30 0.49 -31.94
N THR A 99 -2.19 1.37 -32.42
CA THR A 99 -2.73 1.28 -33.78
C THR A 99 -1.64 1.53 -34.83
N LYS A 100 -1.87 1.11 -36.07
CA LYS A 100 -0.92 1.34 -37.17
C LYS A 100 -0.63 2.85 -37.36
N LEU A 101 -1.69 3.67 -37.31
CA LEU A 101 -1.60 5.14 -37.34
C LEU A 101 -0.69 5.70 -36.22
N MET A 102 -0.78 5.14 -35.01
CA MET A 102 0.06 5.56 -33.88
C MET A 102 1.55 5.24 -34.08
N LYS A 103 1.87 4.15 -34.79
CA LYS A 103 3.26 3.80 -35.12
C LYS A 103 3.82 4.72 -36.21
N ASP A 104 3.00 5.04 -37.21
CA ASP A 104 3.39 5.88 -38.35
C ASP A 104 3.67 7.33 -37.91
N LEU A 105 2.88 7.87 -36.97
CA LEU A 105 3.11 9.20 -36.36
C LEU A 105 4.46 9.32 -35.63
N VAL A 106 5.04 8.23 -35.14
CA VAL A 106 6.37 8.23 -34.47
C VAL A 106 7.50 8.19 -35.46
N GLY A 107 7.34 7.46 -36.57
CA GLY A 107 8.33 7.39 -37.64
C GLY A 107 8.56 8.72 -38.34
N ALA A 108 7.52 9.57 -38.41
CA ALA A 108 7.59 10.90 -39.01
C ALA A 108 8.28 11.96 -38.10
N LEU A 109 8.22 11.81 -36.77
CA LEU A 109 8.85 12.72 -35.80
C LEU A 109 10.35 12.44 -35.54
N ARG A 110 10.90 11.37 -36.14
CA ARG A 110 12.32 10.96 -36.01
C ARG A 110 13.16 11.27 -37.27
N LYS A 111 12.58 11.93 -38.27
CA LYS A 111 13.30 12.52 -39.41
C LYS A 111 13.33 14.04 -39.26
#